data_AF-A0A0Q6NNR2-F1
#
_entry.id   AF-A0A0Q6NNR2-F1
#
_cell.length_a   1.000
_cell.length_b   1.000
_cell.length_c   1.000
_cell.angle_alpha   90.00
_cell.angle_beta   90.00
_cell.angle_gamma   90.00
#
_symmetry.space_group_name_H-M   'P 1'
#
loop_
_entity.id
_entity.type
_entity.pdbx_description
1 polymer ?
#
loop_
_entity_poly.entity_id
_entity_poly.type
_entity_poly.pdbx_seq_one_letter_code
_entity_poly.pdbx_strand_id
1 'polypeptide(L)'
;MRYIISYSMLTGTAVRFAHSMEEAEETMTALKSAGAGPVTVEIEDDTGRRTLVGSLALGQPQPGLVTSSARSGLMRPSDRRIDPSSHSVSLADARRSDCPLIYVNRGFEFLTGYTREECIGLNCRFLQGAATNPAAVAQMRDATMQGKPLLIDVLNYRKDGSEFWNRVSLKPVHSAKGELTHVIGIQSDITRMLELQKTLEQWALDLGEMPPTTHTPVSIK
;
A
#
# COMPACT_ATOMS: atom_id res chain seq x y z
N MET A 1 -23.28 2.17 -2.60
CA MET A 1 -21.89 1.80 -2.28
C MET A 1 -21.82 1.16 -0.90
N ARG A 2 -21.38 -0.10 -0.82
CA ARG A 2 -21.19 -0.84 0.45
C ARG A 2 -19.79 -1.46 0.45
N TYR A 3 -19.14 -1.43 1.61
CA TYR A 3 -17.87 -2.12 1.82
C TYR A 3 -18.18 -3.54 2.29
N ILE A 4 -17.53 -4.51 1.68
CA ILE A 4 -17.63 -5.93 2.00
C ILE A 4 -16.30 -6.35 2.61
N ILE A 5 -16.36 -6.82 3.83
CA ILE A 5 -15.20 -7.26 4.59
C ILE A 5 -15.33 -8.75 4.73
N SER A 6 -14.45 -9.49 4.05
CA SER A 6 -14.40 -10.95 4.13
C SER A 6 -13.22 -11.34 5.02
N TYR A 7 -13.43 -12.28 5.93
CA TYR A 7 -12.39 -12.72 6.86
C TYR A 7 -12.53 -14.20 7.23
N SER A 8 -11.41 -14.86 7.45
CA SER A 8 -11.41 -16.26 7.91
C SER A 8 -11.41 -16.35 9.44
N MET A 9 -12.25 -17.23 9.97
CA MET A 9 -12.28 -17.65 11.38
C MET A 9 -11.98 -19.15 11.46
N LEU A 10 -11.68 -19.67 12.66
CA LEU A 10 -11.51 -21.12 12.89
C LEU A 10 -12.72 -21.95 12.43
N THR A 11 -13.90 -21.34 12.37
CA THR A 11 -15.17 -21.97 12.01
C THR A 11 -15.58 -21.77 10.54
N GLY A 12 -14.81 -21.03 9.73
CA GLY A 12 -15.11 -20.76 8.32
C GLY A 12 -14.90 -19.30 7.90
N THR A 13 -15.35 -18.95 6.69
CA THR A 13 -15.28 -17.57 6.18
C THR A 13 -16.53 -16.80 6.57
N ALA A 14 -16.35 -15.62 7.17
CA ALA A 14 -17.42 -14.72 7.53
C ALA A 14 -17.33 -13.43 6.71
N VAL A 15 -18.48 -12.81 6.48
CA VAL A 15 -18.62 -11.58 5.72
C VAL A 15 -19.34 -10.55 6.57
N ARG A 16 -18.81 -9.32 6.60
CA ARG A 16 -19.42 -8.18 7.26
C ARG A 16 -19.52 -7.01 6.29
N PHE A 17 -20.59 -6.23 6.41
CA PHE A 17 -20.81 -5.04 5.61
C PHE A 17 -20.45 -3.80 6.42
N ALA A 18 -19.84 -2.82 5.77
CA ALA A 18 -19.63 -1.49 6.30
C ALA A 18 -20.21 -0.44 5.34
N HIS A 19 -20.71 0.64 5.90
CA HIS A 19 -21.33 1.75 5.18
C HIS A 19 -20.31 2.86 4.86
N SER A 20 -19.15 2.81 5.51
CA SER A 20 -18.02 3.71 5.26
C SER A 20 -16.70 2.94 5.28
N MET A 21 -15.65 3.50 4.66
CA MET A 21 -14.31 2.90 4.70
C MET A 21 -13.71 2.96 6.12
N GLU A 22 -14.08 3.96 6.90
CA GLU A 22 -13.69 4.10 8.30
C GLU A 22 -14.26 2.96 9.16
N GLU A 23 -15.56 2.69 9.02
CA GLU A 23 -16.19 1.52 9.65
C GLU A 23 -15.57 0.20 9.14
N ALA A 24 -15.17 0.16 7.86
CA ALA A 24 -14.48 -1.00 7.31
C ALA A 24 -13.12 -1.22 7.97
N GLU A 25 -12.33 -0.16 8.18
CA GLU A 25 -11.05 -0.23 8.87
C GLU A 25 -11.17 -0.57 10.35
N GLU A 26 -12.11 0.04 11.07
CA GLU A 26 -12.39 -0.29 12.46
C GLU A 26 -12.72 -1.78 12.59
N THR A 27 -13.56 -2.27 11.68
CA THR A 27 -13.93 -3.68 11.61
C THR A 27 -12.73 -4.57 11.28
N MET A 28 -11.93 -4.24 10.26
CA MET A 28 -10.71 -5.00 9.94
C MET A 28 -9.77 -5.07 11.15
N THR A 29 -9.59 -3.95 11.84
CA THR A 29 -8.62 -3.89 12.93
C THR A 29 -9.14 -4.59 14.18
N ALA A 30 -10.45 -4.54 14.45
CA ALA A 30 -11.09 -5.36 15.48
C ALA A 30 -10.96 -6.86 15.17
N LEU A 31 -11.14 -7.27 13.91
CA LEU A 31 -10.99 -8.65 13.46
C LEU A 31 -9.53 -9.14 13.60
N LYS A 32 -8.54 -8.32 13.26
CA LYS A 32 -7.12 -8.63 13.49
C LYS A 32 -6.83 -8.83 14.98
N SER A 33 -7.31 -7.93 15.83
CA SER A 33 -7.16 -8.03 17.30
C SER A 33 -7.86 -9.26 17.89
N ALA A 34 -8.92 -9.76 17.24
CA ALA A 34 -9.62 -10.97 17.60
C ALA A 34 -8.98 -12.26 17.03
N GLY A 35 -7.85 -12.16 16.33
CA GLY A 35 -7.16 -13.31 15.74
C GLY A 35 -7.83 -13.89 14.49
N ALA A 36 -8.66 -13.10 13.80
CA ALA A 36 -9.17 -13.48 12.49
C ALA A 36 -8.00 -13.66 11.50
N GLY A 37 -8.15 -14.63 10.61
CA GLY A 37 -7.23 -14.93 9.50
C GLY A 37 -7.16 -13.82 8.46
N PRO A 38 -6.81 -14.11 7.19
CA PRO A 38 -6.72 -13.09 6.15
C PRO A 38 -8.03 -12.29 6.06
N VAL A 39 -7.91 -10.96 6.16
CA VAL A 39 -9.04 -10.04 6.04
C VAL A 39 -8.92 -9.30 4.71
N THR A 40 -9.90 -9.45 3.84
CA THR A 40 -10.03 -8.68 2.60
C THR A 40 -11.14 -7.65 2.73
N VAL A 41 -10.93 -6.48 2.15
CA VAL A 41 -11.96 -5.47 1.96
C VAL A 41 -12.16 -5.29 0.48
N GLU A 42 -13.40 -5.46 0.08
CA GLU A 42 -13.90 -5.23 -1.25
C GLU A 42 -14.90 -4.08 -1.20
N ILE A 43 -14.92 -3.24 -2.23
CA ILE A 43 -16.04 -2.33 -2.45
C ILE A 43 -17.00 -3.03 -3.39
N GLU A 44 -18.25 -3.15 -2.97
CA GLU A 44 -19.35 -3.55 -3.84
C GLU A 44 -20.04 -2.28 -4.36
N ASP A 45 -20.03 -2.15 -5.68
CA ASP A 45 -20.81 -1.12 -6.35
C ASP A 45 -22.30 -1.48 -6.37
N ASP A 46 -23.13 -0.56 -6.84
CA ASP A 46 -24.58 -0.74 -6.86
C ASP A 46 -25.04 -1.80 -7.89
N THR A 47 -24.12 -2.40 -8.67
CA THR A 47 -24.37 -3.51 -9.60
C THR A 47 -24.02 -4.88 -9.01
N GLY A 48 -23.50 -4.92 -7.78
CA GLY A 48 -23.01 -6.15 -7.15
C GLY A 48 -21.60 -6.55 -7.57
N ARG A 49 -20.89 -5.70 -8.34
CA ARG A 49 -19.50 -5.97 -8.72
C ARG A 49 -18.57 -5.62 -7.57
N ARG A 50 -17.73 -6.57 -7.18
CA ARG A 50 -16.78 -6.46 -6.07
C ARG A 50 -15.38 -6.13 -6.55
N THR A 51 -14.75 -5.14 -5.94
CA THR A 51 -13.37 -4.73 -6.22
C THR A 51 -12.54 -4.81 -4.94
N LEU A 52 -11.48 -5.63 -4.93
CA LEU A 52 -10.55 -5.72 -3.79
C LEU A 52 -9.81 -4.38 -3.61
N VAL A 53 -10.03 -3.75 -2.45
CA VAL A 53 -9.46 -2.45 -2.06
C VAL A 53 -8.48 -2.53 -0.91
N GLY A 54 -8.49 -3.64 -0.17
CA GLY A 54 -7.53 -3.90 0.90
C GLY A 54 -7.41 -5.38 1.18
N SER A 55 -6.21 -5.83 1.53
CA SER A 55 -5.99 -7.18 2.04
C SER A 55 -4.96 -7.09 3.15
N LEU A 56 -5.31 -7.64 4.31
CA LEU A 56 -4.44 -7.79 5.46
C LEU A 56 -4.27 -9.28 5.72
N ALA A 57 -3.15 -9.85 5.29
CA ALA A 57 -2.75 -11.18 5.68
C ALA A 57 -2.18 -11.12 7.10
N LEU A 58 -2.55 -12.06 7.97
CA LEU A 58 -1.73 -12.34 9.15
C LEU A 58 -0.34 -12.70 8.63
N GLY A 59 0.70 -12.05 9.16
CA GLY A 59 2.08 -12.31 8.81
C GLY A 59 2.32 -13.82 8.74
N GLN A 60 2.94 -14.27 7.66
CA GLN A 60 3.39 -15.65 7.54
C GLN A 60 4.19 -15.99 8.81
N PRO A 61 3.90 -17.11 9.51
CA PRO A 61 4.76 -17.53 10.60
C PRO A 61 6.16 -17.77 10.03
N GLN A 62 7.13 -16.95 10.43
CA GLN A 62 8.53 -17.31 10.27
C GLN A 62 8.75 -18.61 11.07
N PRO A 63 9.29 -19.68 10.47
CA PRO A 63 9.63 -20.87 11.22
C PRO A 63 10.80 -20.52 12.15
N GLY A 64 10.55 -20.53 13.46
CA GLY A 64 11.61 -20.55 14.47
C GLY A 64 11.74 -19.28 15.29
N LEU A 65 10.93 -19.16 16.35
CA LEU A 65 11.45 -18.93 17.70
C LEU A 65 10.35 -19.25 18.73
N VAL A 66 10.50 -20.39 19.40
CA VAL A 66 9.79 -20.66 20.65
C VAL A 66 10.61 -20.02 21.76
N THR A 67 10.05 -19.05 22.49
CA THR A 67 10.26 -18.96 23.95
C THR A 67 9.06 -18.32 24.64
N SER A 68 8.50 -19.15 25.51
CA SER A 68 7.71 -18.89 26.72
C SER A 68 7.69 -17.46 27.29
N SER A 69 6.49 -16.92 27.51
CA SER A 69 5.82 -16.90 28.83
C SER A 69 4.82 -15.73 28.88
N ALA A 70 3.55 -16.09 29.05
CA ALA A 70 2.47 -15.15 29.23
C ALA A 70 2.62 -14.40 30.56
N ARG A 71 2.52 -13.07 30.51
CA ARG A 71 1.99 -12.28 31.63
C ARG A 71 0.92 -11.35 31.11
N SER A 72 -0.29 -11.59 31.60
CA SER A 72 -1.47 -10.75 31.43
C SER A 72 -1.18 -9.32 31.87
N GLY A 73 -1.07 -8.42 30.90
CA GLY A 73 -1.02 -6.98 31.09
C GLY A 73 -2.10 -6.35 30.23
N LEU A 74 -3.05 -5.67 30.86
CA LEU A 74 -4.09 -4.88 30.21
C LEU A 74 -3.43 -3.89 29.23
N MET A 75 -3.65 -4.12 27.93
CA MET A 75 -3.00 -3.38 26.84
C MET A 75 -3.41 -1.90 26.91
N ARG A 76 -2.44 -0.99 26.99
CA ARG A 76 -2.71 0.45 26.94
C ARG A 76 -3.06 0.84 25.49
N PRO A 77 -4.00 1.78 25.26
CA PRO A 77 -4.44 2.18 23.91
C PRO A 77 -3.33 2.74 22.99
N SER A 78 -2.15 3.02 23.52
CA SER A 78 -1.02 3.65 22.81
C SER A 78 -0.02 2.67 22.15
N ASP A 79 -0.15 1.35 22.33
CA ASP A 79 0.83 0.36 21.81
C ASP A 79 0.35 -0.40 20.56
N ARG A 80 -0.55 0.19 19.76
CA ARG A 80 -0.96 -0.40 18.49
C ARG A 80 0.19 -0.24 17.48
N ARG A 81 1.21 -1.09 17.56
CA ARG A 81 2.28 -1.21 16.54
C ARG A 81 1.62 -1.36 15.18
N ILE A 82 1.69 -0.30 14.38
CA ILE A 82 1.22 -0.29 13.01
C ILE A 82 2.14 -1.24 12.25
N ASP A 83 1.53 -2.19 11.56
CA ASP A 83 2.24 -3.15 10.74
C ASP A 83 2.72 -2.43 9.48
N PRO A 84 4.05 -2.25 9.28
CA PRO A 84 4.59 -1.60 8.08
C PRO A 84 4.24 -2.35 6.79
N SER A 85 3.76 -3.61 6.89
CA SER A 85 3.23 -4.36 5.76
C SER A 85 1.81 -3.96 5.33
N SER A 86 1.15 -3.05 6.07
CA SER A 86 -0.15 -2.50 5.69
C SER A 86 0.04 -1.61 4.46
N HIS A 87 -0.44 -2.06 3.30
CA HIS A 87 -0.42 -1.27 2.07
C HIS A 87 -0.97 0.14 2.31
N SER A 88 -0.28 1.16 1.79
CA SER A 88 -0.78 2.53 1.79
C SER A 88 -1.96 2.63 0.83
N VAL A 89 -3.09 3.13 1.32
CA VAL A 89 -4.34 3.24 0.56
C VAL A 89 -4.93 4.63 0.74
N SER A 90 -5.38 5.20 -0.37
CA SER A 90 -6.08 6.48 -0.46
C SER A 90 -7.32 6.35 -1.36
N LEU A 91 -8.37 7.12 -1.10
CA LEU A 91 -9.56 7.22 -1.94
C LEU A 91 -9.85 8.69 -2.25
N ALA A 92 -10.03 8.99 -3.53
CA ALA A 92 -10.40 10.32 -4.02
C ALA A 92 -11.80 10.31 -4.65
N ASP A 93 -12.55 11.41 -4.51
CA ASP A 93 -13.84 11.59 -5.17
C ASP A 93 -13.65 12.26 -6.53
N ALA A 94 -13.80 11.49 -7.60
CA ALA A 94 -13.57 11.95 -8.97
C ALA A 94 -14.69 12.85 -9.51
N ARG A 95 -15.83 12.94 -8.82
CA ARG A 95 -16.96 13.81 -9.20
C ARG A 95 -16.75 15.24 -8.71
N ARG A 96 -15.87 15.42 -7.74
CA ARG A 96 -15.52 16.74 -7.20
C ARG A 96 -14.39 17.35 -8.01
N SER A 97 -14.46 18.67 -8.20
CA SER A 97 -13.38 19.42 -8.82
C SER A 97 -12.06 19.08 -8.15
N ASP A 98 -11.03 18.86 -8.97
CA ASP A 98 -9.67 18.55 -8.55
C ASP A 98 -9.45 17.14 -7.95
N CYS A 99 -10.45 16.25 -7.96
CA CYS A 99 -10.35 14.88 -7.45
C CYS A 99 -9.72 14.81 -6.04
N PRO A 100 -10.33 15.48 -5.03
CA PRO A 100 -9.78 15.56 -3.69
C PRO A 100 -9.86 14.22 -2.97
N LEU A 101 -8.87 13.95 -2.12
CA LEU A 101 -8.87 12.84 -1.19
C LEU A 101 -10.05 12.97 -0.22
N ILE A 102 -10.83 11.91 -0.10
CA ILE A 102 -11.91 11.80 0.90
C ILE A 102 -11.56 10.80 2.00
N TYR A 103 -10.49 10.03 1.80
CA TYR A 103 -10.01 9.06 2.77
C TYR A 103 -8.53 8.69 2.52
N VAL A 104 -7.81 8.43 3.61
CA VAL A 104 -6.49 7.80 3.63
C VAL A 104 -6.40 6.87 4.84
N ASN A 105 -5.66 5.77 4.71
CA ASN A 105 -5.42 4.86 5.83
C ASN A 105 -4.18 5.23 6.66
N ARG A 106 -4.00 4.57 7.81
CA ARG A 106 -2.78 4.68 8.62
C ARG A 106 -1.50 4.31 7.86
N GLY A 107 -1.58 3.40 6.88
CA GLY A 107 -0.45 3.05 6.01
C GLY A 107 0.02 4.23 5.16
N PHE A 108 -0.92 5.03 4.64
CA PHE A 108 -0.65 6.26 3.91
C PHE A 108 -0.03 7.32 4.81
N GLU A 109 -0.57 7.50 6.03
CA GLU A 109 0.02 8.44 6.99
C GLU A 109 1.45 8.06 7.35
N PHE A 110 1.70 6.77 7.61
CA PHE A 110 3.03 6.27 7.92
C PHE A 110 4.00 6.42 6.74
N LEU A 111 3.55 6.09 5.52
CA LEU A 111 4.36 6.18 4.31
C LEU A 111 4.76 7.63 3.98
N THR A 112 3.81 8.56 4.10
CA THR A 112 3.95 9.94 3.60
C THR A 112 4.31 10.95 4.69
N GLY A 113 4.07 10.62 5.96
CA GLY A 113 4.25 11.52 7.10
C GLY A 113 3.13 12.55 7.27
N TYR A 114 2.12 12.59 6.41
CA TYR A 114 0.96 13.47 6.53
C TYR A 114 -0.15 12.80 7.35
N THR A 115 -0.83 13.55 8.21
CA THR A 115 -2.01 13.02 8.89
C THR A 115 -3.22 13.02 7.96
N ARG A 116 -4.22 12.21 8.26
CA ARG A 116 -5.50 12.21 7.55
C ARG A 116 -6.09 13.61 7.45
N GLU A 117 -6.11 14.36 8.54
CA GLU A 117 -6.69 15.71 8.61
C GLU A 117 -6.00 16.68 7.65
N GLU A 118 -4.70 16.51 7.43
CA GLU A 118 -3.92 17.32 6.48
C GLU A 118 -4.17 16.91 5.03
N CYS A 119 -4.57 15.66 4.80
CA CYS A 119 -4.78 15.10 3.45
C CYS A 119 -6.20 15.31 2.92
N ILE A 120 -7.22 15.20 3.78
CA ILE A 120 -8.62 15.21 3.32
C ILE A 120 -8.97 16.56 2.68
N GLY A 121 -9.60 16.50 1.52
CA GLY A 121 -9.98 17.66 0.73
C GLY A 121 -8.91 18.15 -0.25
N LEU A 122 -7.68 17.64 -0.16
CA LEU A 122 -6.59 17.98 -1.08
C LEU A 122 -6.44 16.93 -2.19
N ASN A 123 -5.98 17.37 -3.36
CA ASN A 123 -5.51 16.44 -4.37
C ASN A 123 -4.15 15.85 -3.96
N CYS A 124 -3.96 14.55 -4.18
CA CYS A 124 -2.76 13.81 -3.79
C CYS A 124 -1.45 14.30 -4.46
N ARG A 125 -1.51 15.26 -5.40
CA ARG A 125 -0.32 15.87 -6.01
C ARG A 125 0.61 16.59 -5.03
N PHE A 126 0.19 16.85 -3.79
CA PHE A 126 1.09 17.42 -2.77
C PHE A 126 2.31 16.54 -2.48
N LEU A 127 2.26 15.24 -2.83
CA LEU A 127 3.40 14.33 -2.76
C LEU A 127 4.43 14.56 -3.90
N GLN A 128 4.14 15.41 -4.88
CA GLN A 128 5.03 15.70 -6.01
C GLN A 128 5.95 16.87 -5.67
N GLY A 129 7.18 16.86 -6.20
CA GLY A 129 8.17 17.90 -5.97
C GLY A 129 9.09 18.12 -7.17
N ALA A 130 10.22 18.79 -6.92
CA ALA A 130 11.06 19.34 -7.99
C ALA A 130 11.62 18.29 -8.97
N ALA A 131 12.01 17.11 -8.48
CA ALA A 131 12.53 16.03 -9.31
C ALA A 131 11.47 15.03 -9.78
N THR A 132 10.18 15.26 -9.49
CA THR A 132 9.10 14.42 -9.99
C THR A 132 8.99 14.54 -11.51
N ASN A 133 9.05 13.41 -12.23
CA ASN A 133 8.98 13.41 -13.69
C ASN A 133 7.61 13.93 -14.20
N PRO A 134 7.56 15.05 -14.95
CA PRO A 134 6.31 15.63 -15.43
C PRO A 134 5.55 14.72 -16.40
N ALA A 135 6.24 13.84 -17.14
CA ALA A 135 5.60 12.87 -18.02
C ALA A 135 4.81 11.81 -17.23
N ALA A 136 5.34 11.35 -16.09
CA ALA A 136 4.63 10.44 -15.20
C ALA A 136 3.39 11.11 -14.59
N VAL A 137 3.50 12.39 -14.22
CA VAL A 137 2.36 13.19 -13.72
C VAL A 137 1.28 13.34 -14.78
N ALA A 138 1.64 13.59 -16.03
CA ALA A 138 0.70 13.65 -17.14
C ALA A 138 -0.03 12.32 -17.34
N GLN A 139 0.69 11.18 -17.31
CA GLN A 139 0.07 9.85 -17.41
C GLN A 139 -0.93 9.58 -16.28
N MET A 140 -0.59 9.93 -15.03
CA MET A 140 -1.51 9.80 -13.90
C MET A 140 -2.76 10.66 -14.08
N ARG A 141 -2.59 11.89 -14.57
CA ARG A 141 -3.72 12.80 -14.85
C ARG A 141 -4.62 12.23 -15.93
N ASP A 142 -4.05 11.77 -17.05
CA ASP A 142 -4.80 11.23 -18.17
C ASP A 142 -5.56 9.95 -17.78
N ALA A 143 -4.91 9.04 -17.04
CA ALA A 143 -5.55 7.84 -16.52
C ALA A 143 -6.73 8.17 -15.59
N THR A 144 -6.54 9.13 -14.68
CA THR A 144 -7.58 9.61 -13.76
C THR A 144 -8.76 10.20 -14.55
N MET A 145 -8.50 11.09 -15.51
CA MET A 145 -9.52 11.76 -16.32
C MET A 145 -10.29 10.79 -17.22
N GLN A 146 -9.61 9.77 -17.76
CA GLN A 146 -10.21 8.77 -18.62
C GLN A 146 -10.87 7.62 -17.86
N GLY A 147 -10.80 7.60 -16.52
CA GLY A 147 -11.30 6.49 -15.70
C GLY A 147 -10.61 5.16 -16.03
N LYS A 148 -9.30 5.18 -16.31
CA LYS A 148 -8.52 3.98 -16.65
C LYS A 148 -7.60 3.56 -15.50
N PRO A 149 -7.39 2.25 -15.30
CA PRO A 149 -6.40 1.78 -14.34
C PRO A 149 -4.99 2.17 -14.79
N LEU A 150 -4.11 2.47 -13.84
CA LEU A 150 -2.71 2.77 -14.08
C LEU A 150 -1.84 2.14 -12.98
N LEU A 151 -0.66 1.67 -13.36
CA LEU A 151 0.42 1.32 -12.45
C LEU A 151 1.67 2.05 -12.95
N ILE A 152 2.27 2.88 -12.10
CA ILE A 152 3.44 3.68 -12.47
C ILE A 152 4.35 3.90 -11.26
N ASP A 153 5.65 4.02 -11.54
CA ASP A 153 6.65 4.41 -10.56
C ASP A 153 6.95 5.90 -10.71
N VAL A 154 6.86 6.64 -9.61
CA VAL A 154 7.02 8.09 -9.59
C VAL A 154 7.79 8.52 -8.34
N LEU A 155 8.70 9.47 -8.50
CA LEU A 155 9.40 10.08 -7.38
C LEU A 155 8.45 11.00 -6.62
N ASN A 156 8.28 10.75 -5.32
CA ASN A 156 7.44 11.53 -4.42
C ASN A 156 8.24 12.00 -3.20
N TYR A 157 7.64 12.93 -2.46
CA TYR A 157 8.22 13.58 -1.29
C TYR A 157 7.30 13.36 -0.10
N ARG A 158 7.89 12.99 1.03
CA ARG A 158 7.20 12.94 2.32
C ARG A 158 7.08 14.34 2.91
N LYS A 159 6.29 14.47 3.97
CA LYS A 159 6.10 15.73 4.71
C LYS A 159 7.41 16.36 5.21
N ASP A 160 8.39 15.54 5.57
CA ASP A 160 9.72 15.98 6.01
C ASP A 160 10.64 16.40 4.84
N GLY A 161 10.17 16.31 3.61
CA GLY A 161 10.93 16.60 2.39
C GLY A 161 11.78 15.43 1.88
N SER A 162 11.81 14.28 2.57
CA SER A 162 12.54 13.11 2.10
C SER A 162 11.92 12.53 0.83
N GLU A 163 12.78 12.13 -0.09
CA GLU A 163 12.39 11.51 -1.35
C GLU A 163 12.05 10.02 -1.16
N PHE A 164 11.12 9.52 -1.97
CA PHE A 164 10.88 8.10 -2.13
C PHE A 164 10.29 7.76 -3.50
N TRP A 165 10.69 6.61 -4.01
CA TRP A 165 10.07 6.03 -5.18
C TRP A 165 8.74 5.38 -4.81
N ASN A 166 7.66 6.03 -5.23
CA ASN A 166 6.31 5.55 -5.04
C ASN A 166 5.87 4.74 -6.27
N ARG A 167 5.70 3.44 -6.10
CA ARG A 167 4.92 2.62 -7.03
C ARG A 167 3.44 2.83 -6.69
N VAL A 168 2.74 3.57 -7.55
CA VAL A 168 1.32 3.88 -7.36
C VAL A 168 0.44 3.11 -8.35
N SER A 169 -0.55 2.40 -7.81
CA SER A 169 -1.65 1.83 -8.57
C SER A 169 -2.90 2.68 -8.42
N LEU A 170 -3.39 3.24 -9.53
CA LEU A 170 -4.66 3.94 -9.61
C LEU A 170 -5.73 2.99 -10.12
N LYS A 171 -6.80 2.82 -9.35
CA LYS A 171 -7.94 1.95 -9.67
C LYS A 171 -9.22 2.79 -9.72
N PRO A 172 -9.78 3.04 -10.92
CA PRO A 172 -11.02 3.80 -11.08
C PRO A 172 -12.23 2.98 -10.62
N VAL A 173 -13.19 3.64 -9.99
CA VAL A 173 -14.46 3.08 -9.55
C VAL A 173 -15.58 3.76 -10.31
N HIS A 174 -16.36 2.97 -11.04
CA HIS A 174 -17.45 3.47 -11.88
C HIS A 174 -18.82 3.18 -11.22
N SER A 175 -19.80 4.04 -11.49
CA SER A 175 -21.19 3.80 -11.14
C SER A 175 -21.81 2.76 -12.07
N ALA A 176 -23.03 2.31 -11.74
CA ALA A 176 -23.82 1.44 -12.62
C ALA A 176 -24.07 2.02 -14.03
N LYS A 177 -23.99 3.35 -14.17
CA LYS A 177 -24.15 4.05 -15.46
C LYS A 177 -22.83 4.16 -16.24
N GLY A 178 -21.74 3.61 -15.71
CA GLY A 178 -20.40 3.70 -16.30
C GLY A 178 -19.68 5.02 -16.02
N GLU A 179 -20.22 5.87 -15.13
CA GLU A 179 -19.61 7.16 -14.80
C GLU A 179 -18.51 6.98 -13.75
N LEU A 180 -17.36 7.63 -13.92
CA LEU A 180 -16.29 7.62 -12.92
C LEU A 180 -16.75 8.34 -11.65
N THR A 181 -16.73 7.63 -10.52
CA THR A 181 -17.16 8.18 -9.22
C THR A 181 -16.00 8.42 -8.28
N HIS A 182 -15.05 7.49 -8.21
CA HIS A 182 -13.92 7.54 -7.30
C HIS A 182 -12.67 6.96 -7.94
N VAL A 183 -11.52 7.27 -7.34
CA VAL A 183 -10.25 6.65 -7.68
C VAL A 183 -9.58 6.17 -6.41
N ILE A 184 -9.21 4.90 -6.38
CA ILE A 184 -8.42 4.29 -5.30
C ILE A 184 -6.95 4.38 -5.70
N GLY A 185 -6.13 4.94 -4.83
CA GLY A 185 -4.67 4.91 -4.93
C GLY A 185 -4.08 3.91 -3.95
N ILE A 186 -3.23 3.01 -4.43
CA ILE A 186 -2.42 2.11 -3.59
C ILE A 186 -0.96 2.49 -3.82
N GLN A 187 -0.26 2.87 -2.75
CA GLN A 187 1.13 3.31 -2.80
C GLN A 187 2.05 2.28 -2.17
N SER A 188 3.26 2.16 -2.70
CA SER A 188 4.30 1.30 -2.16
C SER A 188 5.65 1.96 -2.34
N ASP A 189 6.41 2.05 -1.25
CA ASP A 189 7.80 2.52 -1.31
C ASP A 189 8.69 1.43 -1.91
N ILE A 190 9.22 1.68 -3.10
CA ILE A 190 10.14 0.79 -3.79
C ILE A 190 11.58 1.32 -3.76
N THR A 191 11.87 2.38 -2.99
CA THR A 191 13.20 3.02 -2.94
C THR A 191 14.28 2.01 -2.60
N ARG A 192 14.07 1.24 -1.52
CA ARG A 192 15.04 0.23 -1.08
C ARG A 192 15.25 -0.88 -2.11
N MET A 193 14.18 -1.28 -2.81
CA MET A 193 14.24 -2.29 -3.86
C MET A 193 15.10 -1.79 -5.03
N LEU A 194 14.91 -0.54 -5.47
CA LEU A 194 15.68 0.07 -6.55
C LEU A 194 17.14 0.29 -6.17
N GLU A 195 17.44 0.71 -4.93
CA GLU A 195 18.81 0.82 -4.42
C GLU A 195 19.55 -0.52 -4.45
N LEU A 196 18.89 -1.58 -3.98
CA LEU A 196 19.45 -2.93 -3.98
C LEU A 196 19.68 -3.43 -5.41
N GLN A 197 18.70 -3.23 -6.30
CA GLN A 197 18.83 -3.59 -7.71
C GLN A 197 20.04 -2.90 -8.34
N LYS A 198 20.19 -1.58 -8.15
CA LYS A 198 21.32 -0.82 -8.68
C LYS A 198 22.66 -1.29 -8.12
N THR A 199 22.70 -1.64 -6.83
CA THR A 199 23.90 -2.20 -6.19
C THR A 199 24.28 -3.55 -6.81
N LEU A 200 23.31 -4.44 -7.03
CA LEU A 200 23.53 -5.72 -7.67
C LEU A 200 23.98 -5.60 -9.13
N GLU A 201 23.38 -4.67 -9.89
CA GLU A 201 23.79 -4.35 -11.26
C GLU A 201 25.23 -3.83 -11.30
N GLN A 202 25.61 -2.94 -10.37
CA GLN A 202 26.99 -2.46 -10.26
C GLN A 202 27.96 -3.60 -9.93
N TRP A 203 27.63 -4.45 -8.96
CA TRP A 203 28.47 -5.60 -8.62
C TRP A 203 28.62 -6.59 -9.77
N ALA A 204 27.56 -6.82 -10.54
CA ALA A 204 27.62 -7.67 -11.72
C ALA A 204 28.54 -7.11 -12.81
N LEU A 205 28.56 -5.78 -13.00
CA LEU A 205 29.50 -5.09 -13.89
C LEU A 205 30.95 -5.22 -13.39
N ASP A 206 31.18 -4.94 -12.11
CA ASP A 206 32.52 -4.99 -11.49
C ASP A 206 33.13 -6.41 -11.54
N LEU A 207 32.30 -7.45 -11.37
CA LEU A 207 32.74 -8.86 -11.46
C LEU A 207 32.97 -9.32 -12.91
N GLY A 208 32.32 -8.69 -13.89
CA GLY A 208 32.54 -8.94 -15.32
C GLY A 208 33.88 -8.41 -15.85
N GLU A 209 34.54 -7.51 -15.12
CA GLU A 209 35.83 -6.89 -15.50
C GLU A 209 37.06 -7.47 -14.77
N MET A 210 36.91 -8.50 -13.94
CA MET A 210 38.08 -9.16 -13.33
C MET A 210 38.86 -9.95 -14.41
N PRO A 211 40.16 -9.67 -14.66
CA PRO A 211 40.98 -10.56 -15.48
C PRO A 211 40.95 -11.95 -14.84
N PRO A 212 40.98 -13.04 -15.64
CA PRO A 212 40.83 -14.40 -15.12
C PRO A 212 41.81 -14.57 -13.97
N THR A 213 41.27 -14.82 -12.77
CA THR A 213 42.08 -15.21 -11.63
C THR A 213 42.78 -16.49 -12.03
N THR A 214 44.05 -16.37 -12.39
CA THR A 214 44.93 -17.52 -12.52
C THR A 214 45.03 -18.13 -11.13
N HIS A 215 44.14 -19.08 -10.85
CA HIS A 215 44.34 -20.04 -9.79
C HIS A 215 45.56 -20.87 -10.18
N THR A 216 46.73 -20.42 -9.76
CA THR A 216 47.90 -21.29 -9.68
C THR A 216 47.53 -22.41 -8.70
N PRO A 217 47.50 -23.70 -9.12
CA PRO A 217 47.17 -24.77 -8.21
C PRO A 217 48.23 -24.80 -7.12
N VAL A 218 47.80 -24.72 -5.86
CA VAL A 218 48.69 -25.02 -4.73
C VAL A 218 49.03 -26.50 -4.82
N SER A 219 50.24 -26.81 -5.30
CA SER A 219 50.78 -28.17 -5.22
C SER A 219 51.02 -28.51 -3.75
N ILE A 220 50.13 -29.34 -3.20
CA ILE A 220 50.33 -29.96 -1.89
C ILE A 220 51.37 -31.08 -2.10
N LYS A 221 52.55 -30.93 -1.47
CA LYS A 221 53.54 -32.01 -1.31
C LYS A 221 53.22 -32.83 -0.07
#